data_AF-A0A2G9TRM3-F1
#
_entry.id   AF-A0A2G9TRM3-F1
#
_cell.length_a   1.000
_cell.length_b   1.000
_cell.length_c   1.000
_cell.angle_alpha   90.00
_cell.angle_beta   90.00
_cell.angle_gamma   90.00
#
_symmetry.space_group_name_H-M   'P 1'
#
loop_
_entity.id
_entity.type
_entity.pdbx_description
1 polymer ?
#
loop_
_entity_poly.entity_id
_entity_poly.type
_entity_poly.pdbx_seq_one_letter_code
_entity_poly.pdbx_strand_id
1 'polypeptide(L)'
;MTTMSLTAAGHANISTVPDLRPIFREEMKKMIPALLNPHALQPKYINGKPVTCRKLVQYFKEYVNSFDGNTVPVANSILNANAKLICIEAAHEAKVAYCRGMDRSMTGSRMLPEKRLLEAHIKHGITALNIYDKCPKFGSAETRNRLLEKLQEDINAELERYKRLNAAKKVTGCASAMTACGDSALLGVGLGAAATGTVAATVLTLQTGLVSAGIVAIPISLATLLIIWIYVYSKPHIDHCMDKEPQ
;
A
#
# COMPACT_ATOMS: atom_id res chain seq x y z
N MET A 1 22.54 -40.36 -70.25
CA MET A 1 21.45 -40.26 -69.26
C MET A 1 22.08 -40.35 -67.89
N THR A 2 21.98 -39.25 -67.16
CA THR A 2 22.62 -38.98 -65.86
C THR A 2 21.76 -39.53 -64.74
N THR A 3 22.35 -40.28 -63.81
CA THR A 3 21.84 -40.39 -62.43
C THR A 3 23.05 -40.39 -61.48
N MET A 4 23.49 -39.19 -61.09
CA MET A 4 24.35 -38.99 -59.92
C MET A 4 23.45 -38.91 -58.69
N SER A 5 23.49 -39.93 -57.85
CA SER A 5 22.87 -39.92 -56.53
C SER A 5 23.77 -39.13 -55.57
N LEU A 6 23.51 -37.84 -55.42
CA LEU A 6 24.08 -37.01 -54.36
C LEU A 6 23.52 -37.46 -53.01
N THR A 7 24.24 -38.35 -52.33
CA THR A 7 23.99 -38.64 -50.92
C THR A 7 24.78 -37.63 -50.10
N ALA A 8 24.18 -36.47 -49.84
CA ALA A 8 24.73 -35.46 -48.94
C ALA A 8 24.66 -35.99 -47.50
N ALA A 9 25.69 -36.73 -47.08
CA ALA A 9 25.92 -37.06 -45.68
C ALA A 9 26.44 -35.81 -44.95
N GLY A 10 25.52 -34.90 -44.60
CA GLY A 10 25.77 -33.81 -43.67
C GLY A 10 25.96 -34.35 -42.26
N HIS A 11 27.11 -34.95 -41.98
CA HIS A 11 27.53 -35.21 -40.60
C HIS A 11 27.81 -33.86 -39.95
N ALA A 12 26.94 -33.45 -39.04
CA ALA A 12 27.25 -32.38 -38.10
C ALA A 12 28.54 -32.77 -37.36
N ASN A 13 29.62 -32.04 -37.62
CA ASN A 13 30.85 -32.12 -36.82
C ASN A 13 30.53 -31.58 -35.42
N ILE A 14 30.00 -32.44 -34.55
CA ILE A 14 29.91 -32.19 -33.13
C ILE A 14 31.34 -32.35 -32.61
N SER A 15 32.07 -31.25 -32.49
CA SER A 15 33.42 -31.26 -31.92
C SER A 15 33.33 -31.74 -30.48
N THR A 16 33.89 -32.92 -30.22
CA THR A 16 33.95 -33.49 -28.88
C THR A 16 35.09 -32.82 -28.11
N VAL A 17 35.05 -32.86 -26.77
CA VAL A 17 36.14 -32.29 -25.96
C VAL A 17 37.52 -32.77 -26.43
N PRO A 18 37.78 -34.07 -26.73
CA PRO A 18 39.00 -34.58 -27.38
C PRO A 18 39.52 -33.78 -28.58
N ASP A 19 38.62 -33.28 -29.42
CA ASP A 19 38.94 -32.60 -30.68
C ASP A 19 39.44 -31.15 -30.47
N LEU A 20 39.35 -30.64 -29.23
CA LEU A 20 39.87 -29.33 -28.86
C LEU A 20 41.40 -29.34 -28.77
N ARG A 21 42.02 -28.28 -29.31
CA ARG A 21 43.47 -28.05 -29.20
C ARG A 21 43.92 -28.17 -27.74
N PRO A 22 45.01 -28.92 -27.44
CA PRO A 22 45.46 -29.15 -26.07
C PRO A 22 45.65 -27.87 -25.26
N ILE A 23 46.30 -26.87 -25.86
CA ILE A 23 46.54 -25.55 -25.24
C ILE A 23 45.24 -24.85 -24.86
N PHE A 24 44.23 -24.88 -25.75
CA PHE A 24 42.93 -24.26 -25.46
C PHE A 24 42.23 -24.96 -24.29
N ARG A 25 42.33 -26.29 -24.23
CA ARG A 25 41.75 -27.07 -23.13
C ARG A 25 42.43 -26.77 -21.80
N GLU A 26 43.76 -26.65 -21.79
CA GLU A 26 44.52 -26.31 -20.58
C GLU A 26 44.16 -24.90 -20.07
N GLU A 27 44.07 -23.92 -20.95
CA GLU A 27 43.66 -22.57 -20.55
C GLU A 27 42.20 -22.51 -20.09
N MET A 28 41.30 -23.26 -20.73
CA MET A 28 39.92 -23.40 -20.26
C MET A 28 39.83 -24.03 -18.86
N LYS A 29 40.65 -25.04 -18.58
CA LYS A 29 40.73 -25.67 -17.24
C LYS A 29 41.20 -24.68 -16.16
N LYS A 30 42.00 -23.67 -16.52
CA LYS A 30 42.43 -22.61 -15.59
C LYS A 30 41.39 -21.49 -15.47
N MET A 31 40.78 -21.10 -16.59
CA MET A 31 39.80 -20.02 -16.66
C MET A 31 38.50 -20.33 -15.91
N ILE A 32 37.98 -21.55 -16.03
CA ILE A 32 36.70 -21.93 -15.42
C ILE A 32 36.74 -21.77 -13.89
N PRO A 33 37.74 -22.31 -13.15
CA PRO A 33 37.90 -22.04 -11.72
C PRO A 33 38.13 -20.56 -11.43
N ALA A 34 38.91 -19.84 -12.25
CA ALA A 34 39.15 -18.42 -12.00
C ALA A 34 37.86 -17.57 -12.03
N LEU A 35 36.90 -17.93 -12.90
CA LEU A 35 35.62 -17.21 -13.05
C LEU A 35 34.52 -17.71 -12.11
N LEU A 36 34.46 -19.02 -11.86
CA LEU A 36 33.33 -19.68 -11.20
C LEU A 36 33.67 -20.28 -9.83
N ASN A 37 34.87 -19.99 -9.29
CA ASN A 37 35.21 -20.38 -7.92
C ASN A 37 34.18 -19.80 -6.93
N PRO A 38 33.61 -20.59 -6.00
CA PRO A 38 32.64 -20.14 -5.01
C PRO A 38 33.07 -18.90 -4.22
N HIS A 39 34.37 -18.73 -3.97
CA HIS A 39 34.93 -17.58 -3.27
C HIS A 39 35.09 -16.34 -4.16
N ALA A 40 35.14 -16.52 -5.49
CA ALA A 40 35.23 -15.46 -6.48
C ALA A 40 33.85 -14.97 -6.97
N LEU A 41 32.78 -15.76 -6.77
CA LEU A 41 31.43 -15.40 -7.16
C LEU A 41 30.91 -14.21 -6.35
N GLN A 42 30.64 -13.11 -7.05
CA GLN A 42 30.07 -11.90 -6.46
C GLN A 42 28.58 -11.80 -6.80
N PRO A 43 27.72 -11.44 -5.82
CA PRO A 43 26.31 -11.19 -6.10
C PRO A 43 26.15 -9.97 -7.02
N LYS A 44 25.10 -9.98 -7.84
CA LYS A 44 24.82 -8.85 -8.73
C LYS A 44 24.38 -7.64 -7.89
N TYR A 45 25.04 -6.50 -8.09
CA TYR A 45 24.64 -5.22 -7.52
C TYR A 45 23.97 -4.34 -8.57
N ILE A 46 22.86 -3.72 -8.19
CA ILE A 46 22.20 -2.64 -8.95
C ILE A 46 21.96 -1.50 -7.97
N ASN A 47 22.44 -0.30 -8.29
CA ASN A 47 22.40 0.88 -7.42
C ASN A 47 22.99 0.62 -6.02
N GLY A 48 24.12 -0.11 -5.96
CA GLY A 48 24.82 -0.43 -4.71
C GLY A 48 24.11 -1.45 -3.80
N LYS A 49 22.97 -2.02 -4.23
CA LYS A 49 22.24 -3.04 -3.46
C LYS A 49 22.35 -4.42 -4.13
N PRO A 50 22.54 -5.50 -3.35
CA PRO A 50 22.55 -6.86 -3.90
C PRO A 50 21.16 -7.23 -4.41
N VAL A 51 21.11 -7.92 -5.54
CA VAL A 51 19.86 -8.26 -6.26
C VAL A 51 19.56 -9.76 -6.12
N THR A 52 18.32 -10.08 -5.76
CA THR A 52 17.84 -11.47 -5.67
C THR A 52 17.44 -12.02 -7.04
N CYS A 53 17.40 -13.34 -7.21
CA CYS A 53 16.99 -13.97 -8.48
C CYS A 53 15.61 -13.49 -8.95
N ARG A 54 14.64 -13.39 -8.04
CA ARG A 54 13.29 -12.88 -8.34
C ARG A 54 13.33 -11.46 -8.90
N LYS A 55 14.14 -10.60 -8.30
CA LYS A 55 14.25 -9.19 -8.70
C LYS A 55 15.06 -9.04 -9.99
N LEU A 56 16.05 -9.91 -10.23
CA LEU A 56 16.80 -9.97 -11.48
C LEU A 56 15.89 -10.29 -12.67
N VAL A 57 14.96 -11.23 -12.52
CA VAL A 57 13.96 -11.55 -13.57
C VAL A 57 13.05 -10.36 -13.85
N GLN A 58 12.64 -9.60 -12.83
CA GLN A 58 11.84 -8.39 -13.02
C GLN A 58 12.64 -7.33 -13.80
N TYR A 59 13.89 -7.07 -13.42
CA TYR A 59 14.76 -6.17 -14.19
C TYR A 59 14.93 -6.59 -15.64
N PHE A 60 15.05 -7.90 -15.90
CA PHE A 60 15.17 -8.41 -17.26
C PHE A 60 13.92 -8.13 -18.11
N LYS A 61 12.72 -8.31 -17.54
CA LYS A 61 11.46 -7.99 -18.21
C LYS A 61 11.34 -6.50 -18.52
N GLU A 62 11.60 -5.65 -17.53
CA GLU A 62 11.58 -4.19 -17.72
C GLU A 62 12.61 -3.75 -18.78
N TYR A 63 13.79 -4.36 -18.77
CA TYR A 63 14.83 -4.09 -19.77
C TYR A 63 14.34 -4.47 -21.16
N VAL A 64 13.88 -5.71 -21.39
CA VAL A 64 13.36 -6.17 -22.69
C VAL A 64 12.18 -5.33 -23.17
N ASN A 65 11.22 -5.01 -22.30
CA ASN A 65 10.07 -4.16 -22.66
C ASN A 65 10.50 -2.73 -23.06
N SER A 66 11.65 -2.25 -22.57
CA SER A 66 12.22 -0.97 -23.01
C SER A 66 12.82 -1.02 -24.43
N PHE A 67 12.97 -2.20 -25.04
CA PHE A 67 13.41 -2.42 -26.42
C PHE A 67 12.25 -2.69 -27.41
N ASP A 68 10.98 -2.64 -27.00
CA ASP A 68 9.82 -2.88 -27.89
C ASP A 68 9.54 -1.74 -28.91
N GLY A 69 10.44 -0.77 -29.02
CA GLY A 69 10.53 0.12 -30.18
C GLY A 69 11.66 -0.35 -31.11
N ASN A 70 11.49 -0.27 -32.43
CA ASN A 70 12.47 -0.61 -33.48
C ASN A 70 13.82 0.17 -33.43
N THR A 71 14.18 0.72 -32.28
CA THR A 71 15.41 1.45 -32.03
C THR A 71 15.99 0.98 -30.71
N VAL A 72 17.23 0.49 -30.76
CA VAL A 72 18.08 0.41 -29.56
C VAL A 72 18.08 1.80 -28.93
N PRO A 73 17.57 1.98 -27.69
CA PRO A 73 17.54 3.30 -27.08
C PRO A 73 19.00 3.74 -26.90
N VAL A 74 19.38 4.82 -27.59
CA VAL A 74 20.68 5.48 -27.47
C VAL A 74 20.98 5.63 -25.97
N ALA A 75 22.21 5.41 -25.50
CA ALA A 75 22.56 5.38 -24.07
C ALA A 75 22.00 6.56 -23.24
N ASN A 76 21.77 7.72 -23.87
CA ASN A 76 21.09 8.88 -23.29
C ASN A 76 19.63 8.63 -22.90
N SER A 77 18.88 7.82 -23.66
CA SER A 77 17.48 7.45 -23.39
C SER A 77 17.37 6.55 -22.16
N ILE A 78 18.26 5.55 -22.03
CA ILE A 78 18.31 4.67 -20.84
C ILE A 78 18.70 5.47 -19.59
N LEU A 79 19.72 6.34 -19.70
CA LEU A 79 20.13 7.21 -18.60
C LEU A 79 19.00 8.17 -18.18
N ASN A 80 18.30 8.78 -19.13
CA ASN A 80 17.15 9.65 -18.88
C ASN A 80 15.97 8.88 -18.26
N ALA A 81 15.70 7.65 -18.70
CA ALA A 81 14.68 6.79 -18.11
C ALA A 81 15.01 6.46 -16.65
N ASN A 82 16.27 6.12 -16.36
CA ASN A 82 16.74 5.87 -15.01
C ASN A 82 16.66 7.13 -14.14
N ALA A 83 17.10 8.29 -14.64
CA ALA A 83 17.00 9.57 -13.94
C ALA A 83 15.53 9.92 -13.60
N LYS A 84 14.61 9.70 -14.55
CA LYS A 84 13.16 9.87 -14.35
C LYS A 84 12.64 8.96 -13.24
N LEU A 85 12.98 7.66 -13.27
CA LEU A 85 12.55 6.72 -12.24
C LEU A 85 13.07 7.11 -10.85
N ILE A 86 14.33 7.53 -10.75
CA ILE A 86 14.91 7.97 -9.48
C ILE A 86 14.19 9.22 -8.95
N CYS A 87 13.88 10.21 -9.79
CA CYS A 87 13.13 11.39 -9.33
C CYS A 87 11.68 11.05 -8.94
N ILE A 88 11.02 10.08 -9.60
CA ILE A 88 9.69 9.61 -9.19
C ILE A 88 9.77 8.95 -7.80
N GLU A 89 10.75 8.08 -7.58
CA GLU A 89 10.97 7.42 -6.29
C GLU A 89 11.27 8.46 -5.19
N ALA A 90 12.13 9.44 -5.47
CA ALA A 90 12.45 10.52 -4.54
C ALA A 90 11.25 11.40 -4.21
N ALA A 91 10.40 11.74 -5.19
CA ALA A 91 9.16 12.50 -4.96
C ALA A 91 8.19 11.71 -4.07
N HIS A 92 8.04 10.42 -4.33
CA HIS A 92 7.21 9.55 -3.51
C HIS A 92 7.74 9.44 -2.07
N GLU A 93 9.04 9.21 -1.90
CA GLU A 93 9.68 9.13 -0.58
C GLU A 93 9.54 10.46 0.20
N ALA A 94 9.73 11.59 -0.48
CA ALA A 94 9.53 12.92 0.09
C ALA A 94 8.09 13.12 0.61
N LYS A 95 7.09 12.76 -0.20
CA LYS A 95 5.68 12.83 0.19
C LYS A 95 5.37 11.93 1.39
N VAL A 96 5.86 10.69 1.37
CA VAL A 96 5.68 9.74 2.48
C VAL A 96 6.33 10.27 3.77
N ALA A 97 7.52 10.85 3.67
CA ALA A 97 8.20 11.46 4.80
C ALA A 97 7.42 12.66 5.37
N TYR A 98 6.86 13.51 4.51
CA TYR A 98 5.96 14.60 4.90
C TYR A 98 4.75 14.08 5.67
N CYS A 99 3.99 13.14 5.09
CA CYS A 99 2.79 12.58 5.72
C CYS A 99 3.11 11.93 7.07
N ARG A 100 4.18 11.12 7.14
CA ARG A 100 4.64 10.51 8.40
C ARG A 100 5.01 11.56 9.45
N GLY A 101 5.63 12.66 9.04
CA GLY A 101 5.95 13.78 9.92
C GLY A 101 4.69 14.44 10.48
N MET A 102 3.75 14.76 9.59
CA MET A 102 2.47 15.37 9.95
C MET A 102 1.62 14.47 10.84
N ASP A 103 1.52 13.18 10.53
CA ASP A 103 0.80 12.19 11.34
C ASP A 103 1.35 12.13 12.78
N ARG A 104 2.69 12.12 12.93
CA ARG A 104 3.32 12.17 14.25
C ARG A 104 2.98 13.46 15.01
N SER A 105 3.01 14.60 14.33
CA SER A 105 2.61 15.89 14.91
C SER A 105 1.13 15.91 15.34
N MET A 106 0.29 15.09 14.71
CA MET A 106 -1.15 15.00 14.92
C MET A 106 -1.58 13.90 15.92
N THR A 107 -0.66 13.21 16.61
CA THR A 107 -0.94 12.02 17.46
C THR A 107 -1.89 12.29 18.65
N GLY A 108 -2.16 13.54 19.02
CA GLY A 108 -3.05 13.89 20.14
C GLY A 108 -4.55 13.78 19.84
N SER A 109 -5.38 13.49 20.86
CA SER A 109 -6.84 13.47 20.74
C SER A 109 -7.44 14.88 20.54
N ARG A 110 -6.79 15.92 21.08
CA ARG A 110 -7.22 17.31 20.93
C ARG A 110 -6.79 17.92 19.59
N MET A 111 -7.58 18.89 19.13
CA MET A 111 -7.26 19.73 17.98
C MET A 111 -5.97 20.53 18.23
N LEU A 112 -5.10 20.60 17.23
CA LEU A 112 -3.93 21.47 17.23
C LEU A 112 -4.31 22.92 16.88
N PRO A 113 -3.71 23.93 17.52
CA PRO A 113 -3.81 25.31 17.07
C PRO A 113 -3.29 25.47 15.64
N GLU A 114 -3.91 26.34 14.84
CA GLU A 114 -3.54 26.56 13.44
C GLU A 114 -2.05 26.93 13.27
N LYS A 115 -1.54 27.81 14.13
CA LYS A 115 -0.11 28.16 14.15
C LYS A 115 0.80 26.94 14.28
N ARG A 116 0.48 26.00 15.17
CA ARG A 116 1.27 24.78 15.40
C ARG A 116 1.15 23.80 14.22
N LEU A 117 -0.02 23.73 13.59
CA LEU A 117 -0.23 22.94 12.38
C LEU A 117 0.63 23.47 11.22
N LEU A 118 0.67 24.79 11.03
CA LEU A 118 1.52 25.43 10.01
C LEU A 118 3.01 25.29 10.31
N GLU A 119 3.43 25.43 11.57
CA GLU A 119 4.82 25.16 11.99
C GLU A 119 5.23 23.72 11.65
N ALA A 120 4.36 22.74 11.92
CA ALA A 120 4.60 21.35 11.56
C ALA A 120 4.66 21.14 10.04
N HIS A 121 3.74 21.76 9.29
CA HIS A 121 3.74 21.75 7.83
C HIS A 121 5.04 22.27 7.25
N ILE A 122 5.52 23.44 7.70
CA ILE A 122 6.78 24.03 7.23
C ILE A 122 7.96 23.11 7.57
N LYS A 123 8.04 22.62 8.81
CA LYS A 123 9.12 21.73 9.25
C LYS A 123 9.22 20.46 8.41
N HIS A 124 8.09 19.77 8.22
CA HIS A 124 8.06 18.50 7.48
C HIS A 124 8.10 18.73 5.97
N GLY A 125 7.62 19.88 5.48
CA GLY A 125 7.76 20.33 4.09
C GLY A 125 9.22 20.56 3.71
N ILE A 126 9.99 21.27 4.53
CA ILE A 126 11.44 21.43 4.35
C ILE A 126 12.14 20.07 4.33
N THR A 127 11.75 19.16 5.23
CA THR A 127 12.31 17.81 5.29
C THR A 127 12.04 17.04 3.99
N ALA A 128 10.82 17.10 3.46
CA ALA A 128 10.47 16.48 2.19
C ALA A 128 11.24 17.07 1.00
N LEU A 129 11.39 18.40 0.95
CA LEU A 129 12.18 19.06 -0.10
C LEU A 129 13.67 18.68 -0.03
N ASN A 130 14.24 18.55 1.18
CA ASN A 130 15.61 18.08 1.37
C ASN A 130 15.81 16.62 0.95
N ILE A 131 14.78 15.77 1.07
CA ILE A 131 14.82 14.40 0.54
C ILE A 131 14.83 14.44 -0.99
N TYR A 132 13.95 15.26 -1.59
CA TYR A 132 13.85 15.39 -3.04
C TYR A 132 15.11 16.00 -3.69
N ASP A 133 15.79 16.94 -3.01
CA ASP A 133 17.00 17.59 -3.53
C ASP A 133 18.18 16.62 -3.73
N LYS A 134 18.11 15.41 -3.13
CA LYS A 134 19.06 14.33 -3.39
C LYS A 134 18.84 13.63 -4.74
N CYS A 135 17.76 13.95 -5.48
CA CYS A 135 17.57 13.39 -6.83
C CYS A 135 18.76 13.79 -7.75
N PRO A 136 19.31 12.84 -8.54
CA PRO A 136 20.33 13.12 -9.53
C PRO A 136 20.05 14.36 -10.39
N LYS A 137 21.07 15.20 -10.54
CA LYS A 137 21.02 16.43 -11.37
C LYS A 137 21.42 16.18 -12.84
N PHE A 138 21.66 14.92 -13.22
CA PHE A 138 21.95 14.52 -14.60
C PHE A 138 20.69 13.92 -15.26
N GLY A 139 20.45 14.31 -16.51
CA GLY A 139 19.23 14.01 -17.27
C GLY A 139 18.42 15.27 -17.60
N SER A 140 17.18 15.11 -18.09
CA SER A 140 16.29 16.24 -18.41
C SER A 140 15.88 17.01 -17.13
N ALA A 141 16.44 18.20 -16.93
CA ALA A 141 16.11 19.10 -15.81
C ALA A 141 14.61 19.46 -15.74
N GLU A 142 13.93 19.45 -16.89
CA GLU A 142 12.48 19.67 -16.98
C GLU A 142 11.69 18.60 -16.22
N THR A 143 12.11 17.33 -16.29
CA THR A 143 11.41 16.23 -15.61
C THR A 143 11.52 16.38 -14.10
N ARG A 144 12.71 16.74 -13.60
CA ARG A 144 12.94 17.01 -12.19
C ARG A 144 12.13 18.21 -11.69
N ASN A 145 12.04 19.27 -12.49
CA ASN A 145 11.27 20.47 -12.13
C ASN A 145 9.76 20.17 -12.11
N ARG A 146 9.23 19.48 -13.13
CA ARG A 146 7.81 19.07 -13.16
C ARG A 146 7.43 18.17 -11.98
N LEU A 147 8.31 17.24 -11.59
CA LEU A 147 8.07 16.38 -10.43
C LEU A 147 8.18 17.14 -9.11
N LEU A 148 9.03 18.17 -9.03
CA LEU A 148 9.11 19.06 -7.86
C LEU A 148 7.84 19.88 -7.70
N GLU A 149 7.34 20.48 -8.77
CA GLU A 149 6.07 21.22 -8.80
C GLU A 149 4.93 20.31 -8.35
N LYS A 150 4.83 19.11 -8.93
CA LYS A 150 3.83 18.12 -8.53
C LYS A 150 3.96 17.70 -7.07
N LEU A 151 5.17 17.54 -6.55
CA LEU A 151 5.39 17.24 -5.13
C LEU A 151 4.90 18.37 -4.22
N GLN A 152 5.13 19.63 -4.61
CA GLN A 152 4.64 20.79 -3.86
C GLN A 152 3.11 20.87 -3.87
N GLU A 153 2.48 20.62 -5.02
CA GLU A 153 1.01 20.50 -5.14
C GLU A 153 0.46 19.39 -4.24
N ASP A 154 1.08 18.21 -4.27
CA ASP A 154 0.70 17.08 -3.44
C ASP A 154 0.82 17.39 -1.93
N ILE A 155 1.91 18.05 -1.51
CA ILE A 155 2.11 18.49 -0.12
C ILE A 155 1.04 19.49 0.31
N ASN A 156 0.67 20.43 -0.57
CA ASN A 156 -0.39 21.40 -0.32
C ASN A 156 -1.77 20.72 -0.23
N ALA A 157 -2.06 19.77 -1.11
CA ALA A 157 -3.29 18.98 -1.03
C ALA A 157 -3.39 18.17 0.28
N GLU A 158 -2.26 17.58 0.71
CA GLU A 158 -2.18 16.88 1.98
C GLU A 158 -2.34 17.83 3.18
N LEU A 159 -1.83 19.06 3.12
CA LEU A 159 -2.09 20.08 4.15
C LEU A 159 -3.59 20.34 4.30
N GLU A 160 -4.32 20.50 3.20
CA GLU A 160 -5.78 20.69 3.24
C GLU A 160 -6.51 19.47 3.82
N ARG A 161 -6.03 18.26 3.54
CA ARG A 161 -6.50 17.05 4.24
C ARG A 161 -6.23 17.12 5.74
N TYR A 162 -5.02 17.52 6.17
CA TYR A 162 -4.69 17.65 7.59
C TYR A 162 -5.48 18.76 8.30
N LYS A 163 -5.77 19.88 7.64
CA LYS A 163 -6.67 20.93 8.17
C LYS A 163 -8.06 20.38 8.45
N ARG A 164 -8.64 19.62 7.50
CA ARG A 164 -9.94 18.95 7.69
C ARG A 164 -9.92 17.93 8.83
N LEU A 165 -8.88 17.09 8.89
CA LEU A 165 -8.71 16.12 9.98
C LEU A 165 -8.58 16.81 11.35
N ASN A 166 -7.85 17.93 11.41
CA ASN A 166 -7.69 18.70 12.63
C ASN A 166 -9.01 19.35 13.07
N ALA A 167 -9.76 19.94 12.13
CA ALA A 167 -11.08 20.52 12.39
C ALA A 167 -12.09 19.48 12.90
N ALA A 168 -12.04 18.24 12.38
CA ALA A 168 -12.89 17.15 12.85
C ALA A 168 -12.68 16.84 14.34
N LYS A 169 -11.44 16.96 14.85
CA LYS A 169 -11.14 16.76 16.29
C LYS A 169 -11.83 17.78 17.20
N LYS A 170 -12.17 18.97 16.69
CA LYS A 170 -12.95 19.97 17.45
C LYS A 170 -14.34 19.43 17.79
N VAL A 171 -15.01 18.82 16.81
CA VAL A 171 -16.37 18.31 16.95
C VAL A 171 -16.40 17.14 17.93
N THR A 172 -15.45 16.21 17.83
CA THR A 172 -15.36 15.06 18.75
C THR A 172 -14.99 15.48 20.17
N GLY A 173 -14.13 16.50 20.32
CA GLY A 173 -13.79 17.07 21.62
C GLY A 173 -14.99 17.73 22.32
N CYS A 174 -15.81 18.49 21.59
CA CYS A 174 -17.03 19.10 22.12
C CYS A 174 -18.09 18.05 22.52
N ALA A 175 -18.31 17.03 21.69
CA ALA A 175 -19.24 15.95 22.00
C ALA A 175 -18.82 15.15 23.26
N SER A 176 -17.51 14.90 23.41
CA SER A 176 -16.93 14.23 24.58
C SER A 176 -17.02 15.09 25.85
N ALA A 177 -16.86 16.41 25.72
CA ALA A 177 -17.04 17.34 26.84
C ALA A 177 -18.51 17.41 27.30
N MET A 178 -19.47 17.39 26.36
CA MET A 178 -20.91 17.38 26.70
C MET A 178 -21.35 16.08 27.36
N THR A 179 -20.78 14.93 27.01
CA THR A 179 -21.06 13.65 27.69
C THR A 179 -20.42 13.59 29.08
N ALA A 180 -19.20 14.13 29.26
CA ALA A 180 -18.54 14.16 30.56
C ALA A 180 -19.21 15.10 31.59
N CYS A 181 -19.89 16.15 31.13
CA CYS A 181 -20.61 17.10 32.00
C CYS A 181 -22.07 16.70 32.27
N GLY A 182 -22.57 15.60 31.67
CA GLY A 182 -23.98 15.21 31.72
C GLY A 182 -24.43 14.47 32.99
N ASP A 183 -23.52 13.96 33.81
CA ASP A 183 -23.87 13.08 34.94
C ASP A 183 -24.17 13.80 36.26
N SER A 184 -23.99 15.12 36.35
CA SER A 184 -24.17 15.84 37.63
C SER A 184 -25.62 16.24 37.94
N ALA A 185 -26.56 16.13 36.99
CA ALA A 185 -27.95 16.57 37.19
C ALA A 185 -28.91 15.44 37.61
N LEU A 186 -28.52 14.16 37.47
CA LEU A 186 -29.44 13.02 37.69
C LEU A 186 -29.25 12.30 39.06
N LEU A 187 -28.42 12.84 39.96
CA LEU A 187 -28.23 12.28 41.32
C LEU A 187 -28.87 13.14 42.43
N GLY A 188 -29.55 14.24 42.08
CA GLY A 188 -30.09 15.21 43.05
C GLY A 188 -31.58 15.09 43.38
N VAL A 189 -32.32 14.11 42.83
CA VAL A 189 -33.75 13.92 43.14
C VAL A 189 -33.97 12.47 43.55
N GLY A 190 -33.86 12.20 44.86
CA GLY A 190 -34.07 10.83 45.34
C GLY A 190 -34.00 10.63 46.86
N LEU A 191 -34.38 11.62 47.66
CA LEU A 191 -34.62 11.46 49.10
C LEU A 191 -35.86 12.27 49.49
N GLY A 192 -37.04 11.71 49.18
CA GLY A 192 -38.34 12.21 49.58
C GLY A 192 -39.31 11.04 49.62
N ALA A 193 -39.85 10.77 50.80
CA ALA A 193 -40.46 9.51 51.18
C ALA A 193 -41.86 9.25 50.60
N ALA A 194 -42.20 7.95 50.59
CA ALA A 194 -43.54 7.37 50.78
C ALA A 194 -44.66 7.78 49.81
N ALA A 195 -44.91 6.94 48.80
CA ALA A 195 -46.13 6.11 48.77
C ALA A 195 -46.24 5.36 47.43
N THR A 196 -46.57 4.08 47.55
CA THR A 196 -47.16 3.22 46.51
C THR A 196 -46.23 2.73 45.40
N GLY A 197 -46.12 1.40 45.33
CA GLY A 197 -45.13 0.71 44.54
C GLY A 197 -45.50 0.56 43.07
N THR A 198 -44.54 0.87 42.21
CA THR A 198 -44.30 0.29 40.87
C THR A 198 -43.05 0.95 40.26
N VAL A 199 -41.90 0.98 40.96
CA VAL A 199 -40.63 1.47 40.38
C VAL A 199 -39.43 0.57 40.69
N ALA A 200 -39.64 -0.57 41.37
CA ALA A 200 -38.56 -1.51 41.70
C ALA A 200 -38.03 -2.32 40.49
N ALA A 201 -38.68 -2.23 39.31
CA ALA A 201 -38.26 -2.97 38.11
C ALA A 201 -37.33 -2.17 37.17
N THR A 202 -37.22 -0.85 37.33
CA THR A 202 -36.38 -0.01 36.43
C THR A 202 -35.06 0.44 37.06
N VAL A 203 -34.84 0.19 38.36
CA VAL A 203 -33.61 0.59 39.06
C VAL A 203 -32.58 -0.55 39.16
N LEU A 204 -32.92 -1.77 38.74
CA LEU A 204 -32.05 -2.95 38.86
C LEU A 204 -31.44 -3.46 37.54
N THR A 205 -31.46 -2.67 36.48
CA THR A 205 -30.72 -2.98 35.22
C THR A 205 -29.54 -2.05 34.93
N LEU A 206 -29.20 -1.13 35.85
CA LEU A 206 -28.18 -0.09 35.62
C LEU A 206 -26.98 -0.18 36.58
N GLN A 207 -26.56 -1.40 36.95
CA GLN A 207 -25.32 -1.64 37.70
C GLN A 207 -24.32 -2.57 37.00
N THR A 208 -24.58 -3.06 35.78
CA THR A 208 -23.54 -3.71 34.97
C THR A 208 -23.28 -2.88 33.73
N GLY A 209 -22.28 -2.00 33.83
CA GLY A 209 -21.73 -1.31 32.68
C GLY A 209 -21.34 -2.32 31.60
N LEU A 210 -21.91 -2.16 30.41
CA LEU A 210 -21.33 -2.74 29.20
C LEU A 210 -21.36 -1.70 28.10
N VAL A 211 -20.19 -1.09 27.95
CA VAL A 211 -19.58 -0.55 26.74
C VAL A 211 -20.28 -1.03 25.45
N SER A 212 -20.55 -0.07 24.54
CA SER A 212 -20.85 -0.26 23.11
C SER A 212 -22.32 -0.41 22.67
N ALA A 213 -23.05 0.71 22.67
CA ALA A 213 -24.30 0.84 21.90
C ALA A 213 -24.11 0.63 20.37
N GLY A 214 -22.87 0.61 19.86
CA GLY A 214 -22.56 0.35 18.45
C GLY A 214 -22.44 -1.14 18.06
N ILE A 215 -22.21 -2.05 19.00
CA ILE A 215 -22.01 -3.49 18.69
C ILE A 215 -23.31 -4.28 18.84
N VAL A 216 -24.28 -3.82 19.65
CA VAL A 216 -25.56 -4.52 19.87
C VAL A 216 -26.64 -4.16 18.83
N ALA A 217 -26.55 -2.99 18.16
CA ALA A 217 -27.51 -2.59 17.13
C ALA A 217 -27.40 -3.41 15.83
N ILE A 218 -26.20 -3.93 15.54
CA ILE A 218 -25.90 -4.74 14.34
C ILE A 218 -26.57 -6.13 14.40
N PRO A 219 -26.45 -6.93 15.49
CA PRO A 219 -27.11 -8.24 15.56
C PRO A 219 -28.63 -8.15 15.57
N ILE A 220 -29.22 -7.10 16.17
CA ILE A 220 -30.68 -6.90 16.17
C ILE A 220 -31.17 -6.60 14.75
N SER A 221 -30.46 -5.72 14.02
CA SER A 221 -30.78 -5.39 12.62
C SER A 221 -30.59 -6.58 11.67
N LEU A 222 -29.59 -7.43 11.91
CA LEU A 222 -29.39 -8.65 11.14
C LEU A 222 -30.47 -9.71 11.43
N ALA A 223 -30.89 -9.83 12.70
CA ALA A 223 -31.95 -10.76 13.07
C ALA A 223 -33.30 -10.36 12.44
N THR A 224 -33.64 -9.07 12.39
CA THR A 224 -34.88 -8.62 11.73
C THR A 224 -34.83 -8.85 10.22
N LEU A 225 -33.68 -8.60 9.56
CA LEU A 225 -33.51 -8.90 8.14
C LEU A 225 -33.59 -10.41 7.85
N LEU A 226 -33.03 -11.27 8.72
CA LEU A 226 -33.14 -12.73 8.57
C LEU A 226 -34.58 -13.22 8.74
N ILE A 227 -35.34 -12.67 9.68
CA ILE A 227 -36.75 -13.04 9.86
C ILE A 227 -37.59 -12.62 8.64
N ILE A 228 -37.36 -11.41 8.12
CA ILE A 228 -38.03 -10.95 6.90
C ILE A 228 -37.66 -11.84 5.72
N TRP A 229 -36.38 -12.20 5.58
CA TRP A 229 -35.92 -13.07 4.51
C TRP A 229 -36.54 -14.48 4.60
N ILE A 230 -36.57 -15.09 5.80
CA ILE A 230 -37.22 -16.39 6.04
C ILE A 230 -38.71 -16.32 5.70
N TYR A 231 -39.41 -15.24 6.10
CA TYR A 231 -40.83 -15.05 5.82
C TYR A 231 -41.08 -14.95 4.31
N VAL A 232 -40.33 -14.11 3.59
CA VAL A 232 -40.47 -13.92 2.14
C VAL A 232 -40.08 -15.18 1.36
N TYR A 233 -39.06 -15.91 1.80
CA TYR A 233 -38.61 -17.14 1.15
C TYR A 233 -39.55 -18.32 1.40
N SER A 234 -40.07 -18.45 2.62
CA SER A 234 -40.94 -19.58 2.99
C SER A 234 -42.38 -19.40 2.50
N LYS A 235 -42.86 -18.15 2.36
CA LYS A 235 -44.21 -17.84 1.89
C LYS A 235 -44.59 -18.53 0.57
N PRO A 236 -43.82 -18.42 -0.53
CA PRO A 236 -44.16 -19.11 -1.78
C PRO A 236 -44.07 -20.64 -1.67
N HIS A 237 -43.22 -21.15 -0.77
CA HIS A 237 -43.07 -22.58 -0.53
C HIS A 237 -44.25 -23.17 0.27
N ILE A 238 -44.79 -22.39 1.20
CA ILE A 238 -45.99 -22.72 1.98
C ILE A 238 -47.23 -22.62 1.07
N ASP A 239 -47.35 -21.57 0.28
CA ASP A 239 -48.46 -21.39 -0.67
C ASP A 239 -48.51 -22.56 -1.68
N HIS A 240 -47.35 -23.01 -2.18
CA HIS A 240 -47.26 -24.19 -3.07
C HIS A 240 -47.57 -25.53 -2.38
N CYS A 241 -47.44 -25.61 -1.04
CA CYS A 241 -47.85 -26.78 -0.26
C CYS A 241 -49.35 -26.76 0.06
N MET A 242 -49.95 -25.58 0.21
CA MET A 242 -51.39 -25.43 0.48
C MET A 242 -52.25 -25.63 -0.78
N ASP A 243 -51.72 -25.33 -1.98
CA ASP A 243 -52.41 -25.61 -3.26
C ASP A 243 -52.39 -27.11 -3.66
N LYS A 244 -51.79 -27.99 -2.84
CA LYS A 244 -51.71 -29.43 -3.09
C LYS A 244 -52.63 -30.27 -2.21
N GLU A 245 -53.58 -29.68 -1.50
CA GLU A 245 -54.68 -30.47 -0.92
C GLU A 245 -55.67 -30.87 -2.04
N PRO A 246 -55.80 -32.17 -2.37
CA PRO A 246 -56.81 -32.64 -3.32
C PRO A 246 -58.19 -32.63 -2.65
N GLN A 247 -59.19 -32.05 -3.32
CA GLN A 247 -60.60 -32.46 -3.16
C GLN A 247 -60.83 -33.78 -3.88
#